data_AF-A0A0C9Y9R9-F1
#
_entry.id   AF-A0A0C9Y9R9-F1
#
_cell.length_a   1.000
_cell.length_b   1.000
_cell.length_c   1.000
_cell.angle_alpha   90.00
_cell.angle_beta   90.00
_cell.angle_gamma   90.00
#
_symmetry.space_group_name_H-M   'P 1'
#
loop_
_entity.id
_entity.type
_entity.pdbx_description
1 polymer ?
#
loop_
_entity_poly.entity_id
_entity_poly.type
_entity_poly.pdbx_seq_one_letter_code
_entity_poly.pdbx_strand_id
1 'polypeptide(L)' 'ELTISAWKSYFEVLKKDMEVAVGQISFTADIWSNSLHHPYLGMTAHWIK' A
#
# COMPACT_ATOMS: atom_id res chain seq x y z
N GLU A 1 -7.97 -9.42 18.45
CA GLU A 1 -7.31 -8.20 19.00
C GLU A 1 -5.81 -8.13 18.70
N LEU A 2 -5.05 -9.21 18.88
CA LEU A 2 -3.61 -9.25 18.58
C LEU A 2 -3.24 -8.89 17.12
N THR A 3 -3.99 -9.39 16.14
CA THR A 3 -3.75 -9.11 14.71
C THR A 3 -3.88 -7.63 14.36
N ILE A 4 -4.91 -6.96 14.88
CA ILE A 4 -5.12 -5.52 14.65
C ILE A 4 -4.00 -4.70 15.30
N SER A 5 -3.56 -5.09 16.50
CA SER A 5 -2.45 -4.43 17.19
C SER A 5 -1.13 -4.56 16.42
N ALA A 6 -0.84 -5.76 15.91
CA ALA A 6 0.34 -6.01 15.08
C ALA A 6 0.31 -5.18 13.79
N TRP A 7 -0.86 -5.11 13.12
CA TRP A 7 -1.03 -4.27 11.93
C TRP A 7 -0.81 -2.79 12.20
N LYS A 8 -1.35 -2.25 13.30
CA LYS A 8 -1.11 -0.86 13.69
C LYS A 8 0.37 -0.58 13.93
N SER A 9 1.05 -1.48 14.64
CA SER A 9 2.49 -1.35 14.90
C SER A 9 3.31 -1.37 13.61
N TYR A 10 2.98 -2.27 12.68
CA TYR A 10 3.62 -2.31 11.37
C TYR A 10 3.33 -1.05 10.55
N PHE A 11 2.10 -0.54 10.59
CA PHE A 11 1.71 0.67 9.87
C PHE A 11 2.50 1.90 10.31
N GLU A 12 2.80 2.05 11.60
CA GLU A 12 3.65 3.15 12.10
C GLU A 12 5.09 3.08 11.56
N VAL A 13 5.64 1.87 11.40
CA VAL A 13 6.96 1.67 10.79
C VAL A 13 6.92 2.00 9.31
N LEU A 14 5.92 1.48 8.59
CA LEU A 14 5.71 1.74 7.17
C LEU A 14 5.60 3.24 6.88
N LYS A 15 4.86 3.97 7.71
CA LYS A 15 4.68 5.42 7.56
C LYS A 15 6.02 6.17 7.60
N LYS A 16 6.88 5.84 8.58
CA LYS A 16 8.22 6.44 8.70
C LYS A 16 9.12 6.10 7.51
N ASP A 17 9.06 4.84 7.05
CA ASP A 17 9.82 4.41 5.86
C ASP A 17 9.35 5.18 4.60
N MET A 18 8.05 5.46 4.47
CA MET A 18 7.54 6.24 3.35
C MET A 18 7.89 7.72 3.42
N GLU A 19 7.92 8.32 4.61
CA GLU A 19 8.33 9.73 4.81
C GLU A 19 9.75 9.99 4.31
N VAL A 20 10.66 9.03 4.48
CA VAL A 20 12.04 9.14 3.98
C VAL A 20 12.20 8.82 2.48
N ALA A 21 11.25 8.08 1.90
CA ALA A 21 11.27 7.68 0.50
C ALA A 21 10.59 8.70 -0.45
N VAL A 22 10.13 9.86 0.06
CA VAL A 22 9.46 10.89 -0.74
C VAL A 22 10.36 11.31 -1.92
N GLY A 23 9.80 11.28 -3.13
CA GLY A 23 10.52 11.56 -4.38
C GLY A 23 11.19 10.34 -5.02
N GLN A 24 11.24 9.20 -4.32
CA GLN A 24 11.75 7.92 -4.85
C GLN A 24 10.67 6.83 -4.94
N ILE A 25 9.44 7.14 -4.49
CA ILE A 25 8.31 6.23 -4.59
C ILE A 25 7.78 6.21 -6.03
N SER A 26 7.69 5.02 -6.60
CA SER A 26 6.94 4.74 -7.82
C SER A 26 5.65 3.98 -7.49
N PHE A 27 4.57 4.22 -8.24
CA PHE A 27 3.30 3.52 -8.04
C PHE A 27 2.98 2.64 -9.24
N THR A 28 2.51 1.42 -8.99
CA THR A 28 1.81 0.60 -9.97
C THR A 28 0.33 0.60 -9.64
N ALA A 29 -0.49 0.82 -10.64
CA ALA A 29 -1.94 0.78 -10.52
C ALA A 29 -2.49 -0.32 -11.42
N ASP A 30 -3.11 -1.31 -10.79
CA ASP A 30 -3.87 -2.35 -11.47
C ASP A 30 -5.33 -1.91 -11.49
N ILE A 31 -5.90 -1.84 -12.68
CA ILE A 31 -7.32 -1.53 -12.88
C ILE A 31 -7.95 -2.72 -13.58
N TRP A 32 -8.97 -3.29 -12.95
CA TRP A 32 -9.66 -4.44 -13.51
C TRP A 32 -11.14 -4.41 -13.14
N SER A 33 -11.92 -5.26 -13.81
CA SER A 33 -13.31 -5.53 -13.43
C SER A 33 -13.51 -7.01 -13.15
N ASN A 34 -14.51 -7.35 -12.34
CA ASN A 34 -14.94 -8.74 -12.18
C ASN A 34 -15.97 -9.13 -13.25
N SER A 35 -16.45 -10.39 -13.21
CA SER A 35 -17.49 -10.90 -14.12
C SER A 35 -18.85 -10.17 -14.01
N LEU A 36 -19.07 -9.44 -12.91
CA LEU A 36 -20.25 -8.61 -12.69
C LEU A 36 -20.02 -7.14 -13.10
N HIS A 37 -18.91 -6.85 -13.80
CA HIS A 37 -18.51 -5.50 -14.22
C HIS A 37 -18.27 -4.51 -13.07
N HIS A 38 -18.00 -4.99 -11.86
CA HIS A 38 -17.57 -4.10 -10.77
C HIS A 38 -16.13 -3.65 -11.00
N PRO A 39 -15.85 -2.35 -11.01
CA PRO A 39 -14.49 -1.84 -11.17
C PRO A 39 -13.71 -1.95 -9.86
N TYR A 40 -12.42 -2.29 -9.97
CA TYR A 40 -11.46 -2.31 -8.87
C TYR A 40 -10.21 -1.53 -9.25
N LEU A 41 -9.60 -0.91 -8.25
CA LEU A 41 -8.31 -0.24 -8.35
C LEU A 41 -7.42 -0.78 -7.22
N GLY A 42 -6.36 -1.48 -7.60
CA GLY A 42 -5.26 -1.83 -6.73
C GLY A 42 -4.11 -0.87 -6.98
N MET A 43 -3.59 -0.22 -5.94
CA MET A 43 -2.41 0.65 -6.05
C MET A 43 -1.33 0.14 -5.11
N THR A 44 -0.12 -0.03 -5.62
CA THR A 44 1.05 -0.47 -4.85
C THR A 44 2.18 0.53 -5.01
N ALA A 45 2.74 0.97 -3.88
CA ALA A 45 3.93 1.81 -3.84
C ALA A 45 5.18 0.93 -3.78
N HIS A 46 6.18 1.25 -4.60
CA HIS A 46 7.49 0.61 -4.64
C HIS A 46 8.56 1.65 -4.42
N TRP A 47 9.52 1.36 -3.56
CA TRP A 47 10.72 2.16 -3.36
C TRP A 47 11.88 1.22 -2.97
N ILE A 48 13.11 1.68 -3.19
CA ILE A 48 14.31 0.98 -2.75
C ILE A 48 14.62 1.51 -1.35
N LYS A 49 14.79 0.60 -0.38
CA LYS A 49 15.21 0.93 0.98
C LYS A 49 16.73 0.89 1.12
#